data_AF-A0A8B9IPI5-F1
#
_entry.id   AF-A0A8B9IPI5-F1
#
_cell.length_a   1.000
_cell.length_b   1.000
_cell.length_c   1.000
_cell.angle_alpha   90.00
_cell.angle_beta   90.00
_cell.angle_gamma   90.00
#
_symmetry.space_group_name_H-M   'P 1'
#
loop_
_entity.id
_entity.type
_entity.pdbx_description
1 polymer ?
#
loop_
_entity_poly.entity_id
_entity_poly.type
_entity_poly.pdbx_seq_one_letter_code
_entity_poly.pdbx_strand_id
1 'polypeptide(L)'
;MSLRGSLKAWQDAGLGLSTASNEACKLFDAVLTQYATWANDEGLGGIEGCLSKLKAADPNFTMGHVIANGLELIGTGSSVRLNKELDSAMRTMMTLSKSQPLSEREKLHVSAPMGKGTGAACDLWEQILQSHPTDLLALKFSQDTYFYLGYHIQMRDSVARVFPFWTPDVPLSSYVKGYYSFGLMETNLFDRAEKLALEALAIDQTDAWSVHTIAHINEMKAEVKKGLAFMKETEANWKNSDILACHNYWHWALYFIEKGEYEAALTIYDNHIAPQCLSSGSMLDIVDNCSMLYRLRLEGIKLGDRWDNVLKITKKHTKDHILLFNDVHILMSSLGAKDHKTTNELLTTLQELAKAPCEDHELSLAPSLGLPLCQAFMEFEKGNCDKAVDLLYPIRYQLIQLGGSNAQRDVFNQLLIHAALNCKSKAKQNLAKCLLRERDVMRPNSPMTERLMRKAAAVHSMA
;
A
#
# COMPACT_ATOMS: atom_id res chain seq x y z
N MET A 1 8.35 -23.57 -0.90
CA MET A 1 7.98 -24.77 -1.69
C MET A 1 7.43 -24.28 -3.01
N SER A 2 8.02 -24.65 -4.16
CA SER A 2 7.51 -24.27 -5.50
C SER A 2 6.08 -24.81 -5.68
N LEU A 3 5.15 -24.00 -6.21
CA LEU A 3 3.77 -24.42 -6.42
C LEU A 3 3.69 -25.45 -7.55
N ARG A 4 4.36 -25.20 -8.69
CA ARG A 4 4.23 -25.98 -9.93
C ARG A 4 5.51 -25.95 -10.78
N GLY A 5 6.37 -26.95 -10.58
CA GLY A 5 7.70 -27.01 -11.23
C GLY A 5 7.74 -27.51 -12.68
N SER A 6 6.62 -27.69 -13.37
CA SER A 6 6.60 -28.16 -14.77
C SER A 6 5.33 -27.73 -15.52
N LEU A 7 5.39 -27.77 -16.85
CA LEU A 7 4.23 -27.57 -17.73
C LEU A 7 3.06 -28.48 -17.36
N LYS A 8 3.36 -29.74 -17.07
CA LYS A 8 2.35 -30.74 -16.68
C LYS A 8 1.68 -30.35 -15.36
N ALA A 9 2.43 -29.87 -14.38
CA ALA A 9 1.87 -29.40 -13.12
C ALA A 9 0.95 -28.18 -13.30
N TRP A 10 1.31 -27.23 -14.16
CA TRP A 10 0.43 -26.09 -14.51
C TRP A 10 -0.84 -26.52 -15.24
N GLN A 11 -0.75 -27.49 -16.15
CA GLN A 11 -1.91 -28.06 -16.85
C GLN A 11 -2.83 -28.84 -15.89
N ASP A 12 -2.27 -29.69 -15.03
CA ASP A 12 -3.02 -30.50 -14.06
C ASP A 12 -3.75 -29.63 -13.04
N ALA A 13 -3.21 -28.43 -12.75
CA ALA A 13 -3.87 -27.43 -11.92
C ALA A 13 -4.90 -26.56 -12.67
N GLY A 14 -5.22 -26.87 -13.94
CA GLY A 14 -6.18 -26.11 -14.74
C GLY A 14 -5.69 -24.71 -15.15
N LEU A 15 -4.38 -24.47 -15.10
CA LEU A 15 -3.74 -23.16 -15.30
C LEU A 15 -2.62 -23.25 -16.34
N GLY A 16 -2.84 -24.03 -17.41
CA GLY A 16 -1.87 -24.22 -18.48
C GLY A 16 -1.26 -22.92 -19.00
N LEU A 17 0.03 -22.96 -19.31
CA LEU A 17 0.82 -21.84 -19.81
C LEU A 17 1.21 -22.09 -21.27
N SER A 18 1.24 -21.03 -22.07
CA SER A 18 1.55 -21.03 -23.51
C SER A 18 3.02 -21.27 -23.86
N THR A 19 3.94 -21.24 -22.88
CA THR A 19 5.35 -21.57 -23.10
C THR A 19 5.57 -23.07 -23.32
N ALA A 20 6.61 -23.43 -24.07
CA ALA A 20 7.11 -24.80 -24.18
C ALA A 20 8.31 -25.08 -23.24
N SER A 21 8.76 -24.08 -22.48
CA SER A 21 9.93 -24.16 -21.61
C SER A 21 9.53 -24.52 -20.17
N ASN A 22 9.88 -25.73 -19.72
CA ASN A 22 9.73 -26.11 -18.32
C ASN A 22 10.52 -25.18 -17.38
N GLU A 23 11.65 -24.65 -17.84
CA GLU A 23 12.45 -23.72 -17.06
C GLU A 23 11.72 -22.39 -16.89
N ALA A 24 11.09 -21.87 -17.95
CA ALA A 24 10.27 -20.66 -17.85
C ALA A 24 9.08 -20.86 -16.89
N CYS A 25 8.42 -22.03 -16.91
CA CYS A 25 7.36 -22.33 -15.94
C CYS A 25 7.85 -22.31 -14.49
N LYS A 26 9.01 -22.90 -14.21
CA LYS A 26 9.60 -22.92 -12.86
C LYS A 26 9.95 -21.51 -12.39
N LEU A 27 10.54 -20.70 -13.26
CA LEU A 27 10.94 -19.34 -12.92
C LEU A 27 9.72 -18.43 -12.74
N PHE A 28 8.68 -18.60 -13.54
CA PHE A 28 7.39 -17.91 -13.35
C PHE A 28 6.76 -18.26 -12.01
N ASP A 29 6.74 -19.55 -11.66
CA ASP A 29 6.27 -20.05 -10.37
C ASP A 29 7.08 -19.49 -9.19
N ALA A 30 8.39 -19.38 -9.35
CA ALA A 30 9.29 -18.79 -8.35
C ALA A 30 9.03 -17.29 -8.16
N VAL A 31 8.82 -16.53 -9.24
CA VAL A 31 8.44 -15.10 -9.14
C VAL A 31 7.11 -14.96 -8.42
N LEU A 32 6.10 -15.75 -8.82
CA LEU A 32 4.77 -15.71 -8.23
C LEU A 32 4.80 -16.09 -6.74
N THR A 33 5.62 -17.07 -6.36
CA THR A 33 5.83 -17.45 -4.96
C THR A 33 6.42 -16.28 -4.17
N GLN A 34 7.54 -15.71 -4.62
CA GLN A 34 8.21 -14.60 -3.92
C GLN A 34 7.31 -13.36 -3.79
N TYR A 35 6.50 -13.08 -4.81
CA TYR A 35 5.50 -12.00 -4.75
C TYR A 35 4.38 -12.31 -3.75
N ALA A 36 3.86 -13.54 -3.73
CA ALA A 36 2.82 -13.95 -2.80
C ALA A 36 3.29 -13.94 -1.34
N THR A 37 4.54 -14.31 -1.09
CA THR A 37 5.13 -14.38 0.25
C THR A 37 5.81 -13.08 0.69
N TRP A 38 5.96 -12.11 -0.21
CA TRP A 38 6.74 -10.88 0.00
C TRP A 38 8.18 -11.14 0.48
N ALA A 39 8.77 -12.24 0.01
CA ALA A 39 10.10 -12.69 0.42
C ALA A 39 10.87 -13.18 -0.81
N ASN A 40 12.03 -12.59 -1.04
CA ASN A 40 12.98 -12.96 -2.07
C ASN A 40 13.70 -14.25 -1.68
N ASP A 41 13.96 -15.06 -2.70
CA ASP A 41 14.89 -16.18 -2.61
C ASP A 41 16.27 -15.70 -3.09
N GLU A 42 17.18 -15.45 -2.16
CA GLU A 42 18.55 -15.00 -2.46
C GLU A 42 19.30 -16.01 -3.36
N GLY A 43 19.03 -17.31 -3.22
CA GLY A 43 19.63 -18.35 -4.05
C GLY A 43 19.21 -18.27 -5.52
N LEU A 44 18.05 -17.68 -5.79
CA LEU A 44 17.55 -17.42 -7.14
C LEU A 44 17.88 -16.01 -7.65
N GLY A 45 18.38 -15.13 -6.78
CA GLY A 45 18.64 -13.72 -7.07
C GLY A 45 17.41 -12.83 -6.90
N GLY A 46 16.47 -13.23 -6.05
CA GLY A 46 15.21 -12.51 -5.83
C GLY A 46 14.27 -12.50 -7.04
N ILE A 47 13.22 -11.68 -6.97
CA ILE A 47 12.28 -11.46 -8.07
C ILE A 47 13.00 -11.00 -9.34
N GLU A 48 13.91 -10.02 -9.24
CA GLU A 48 14.64 -9.47 -10.40
C GLU A 48 15.51 -10.53 -11.09
N GLY A 49 16.26 -11.31 -10.33
CA GLY A 49 17.08 -12.40 -10.85
C GLY A 49 16.23 -13.48 -11.52
N CYS A 50 15.09 -13.84 -10.93
CA CYS A 50 14.14 -14.77 -11.54
C CYS A 50 13.54 -14.23 -12.84
N LEU A 51 13.12 -12.96 -12.89
CA LEU A 51 12.57 -12.34 -14.11
C LEU A 51 13.60 -12.27 -15.24
N SER A 52 14.86 -11.97 -14.93
CA SER A 52 15.95 -11.98 -15.91
C SER A 52 16.17 -13.38 -16.50
N LYS A 53 16.26 -14.40 -15.63
CA LYS A 53 16.37 -15.80 -16.06
C LYS A 53 15.14 -16.27 -16.84
N LEU A 54 13.94 -15.85 -16.43
CA LEU A 54 12.67 -16.19 -17.07
C LEU A 54 12.66 -15.71 -18.52
N LYS A 55 13.03 -14.45 -18.74
CA LYS A 55 13.16 -13.85 -20.07
C LYS A 55 14.22 -14.55 -20.93
N ALA A 56 15.32 -14.98 -20.33
CA ALA A 56 16.36 -15.73 -21.05
C ALA A 56 15.89 -17.16 -21.43
N ALA A 57 15.10 -17.81 -20.57
CA ALA A 57 14.60 -19.16 -20.78
C ALA A 57 13.51 -19.24 -21.87
N ASP A 58 12.66 -18.21 -21.98
CA ASP A 58 11.71 -18.07 -23.08
C ASP A 58 11.35 -16.58 -23.31
N PRO A 59 12.02 -15.90 -24.26
CA PRO A 59 11.77 -14.48 -24.55
C PRO A 59 10.36 -14.19 -25.09
N ASN A 60 9.66 -15.21 -25.60
CA ASN A 60 8.33 -15.07 -26.21
C ASN A 60 7.21 -15.47 -25.26
N PHE A 61 7.53 -15.90 -24.03
CA PHE A 61 6.53 -16.34 -23.06
C PHE A 61 5.66 -15.18 -22.58
N THR A 62 4.42 -15.07 -23.10
CA THR A 62 3.54 -13.93 -22.82
C THR A 62 3.27 -13.75 -21.33
N MET A 63 2.96 -14.79 -20.56
CA MET A 63 2.71 -14.64 -19.12
C MET A 63 3.98 -14.21 -18.35
N GLY A 64 5.17 -14.52 -18.85
CA GLY A 64 6.42 -13.99 -18.31
C GLY A 64 6.51 -12.47 -18.46
N HIS A 65 6.04 -11.91 -19.58
CA HIS A 65 5.91 -10.45 -19.76
C HIS A 65 4.78 -9.86 -18.91
N VAL A 66 3.66 -10.57 -18.76
CA VAL A 66 2.54 -10.14 -17.90
C VAL A 66 3.01 -9.94 -16.46
N ILE A 67 3.70 -10.92 -15.87
CA ILE A 67 4.16 -10.80 -14.47
C ILE A 67 5.28 -9.75 -14.33
N ALA A 68 6.21 -9.67 -15.28
CA ALA A 68 7.28 -8.67 -15.26
C ALA A 68 6.74 -7.25 -15.31
N ASN A 69 5.89 -6.94 -16.29
CA ASN A 69 5.32 -5.62 -16.47
C ASN A 69 4.30 -5.30 -15.37
N GLY A 70 3.52 -6.28 -14.93
CA GLY A 70 2.52 -6.12 -13.88
C GLY A 70 3.15 -5.77 -12.53
N LEU A 71 4.25 -6.43 -12.14
CA LEU A 71 4.97 -6.13 -10.90
C LEU A 71 5.55 -4.72 -10.90
N GLU A 72 6.14 -4.29 -12.02
CA GLU A 72 6.66 -2.92 -12.17
C GLU A 72 5.55 -1.86 -12.01
N LEU A 73 4.38 -2.11 -12.61
CA LEU A 73 3.23 -1.19 -12.54
C LEU A 73 2.55 -1.19 -11.16
N ILE A 74 2.37 -2.37 -10.54
CA ILE A 74 1.84 -2.50 -9.18
C ILE A 74 2.78 -1.90 -8.14
N GLY A 75 4.09 -1.87 -8.40
CA GLY A 75 5.06 -1.19 -7.54
C GLY A 75 4.81 0.32 -7.40
N THR A 76 4.05 0.95 -8.31
CA THR A 76 3.67 2.38 -8.30
C THR A 76 4.84 3.38 -8.24
N GLY A 77 6.07 2.92 -8.47
CA GLY A 77 7.28 3.74 -8.57
C GLY A 77 7.68 4.06 -10.01
N SER A 78 6.92 3.56 -10.99
CA SER A 78 7.23 3.60 -12.42
C SER A 78 5.94 3.60 -13.23
N SER A 79 5.93 4.26 -14.38
CA SER A 79 4.76 4.31 -15.28
C SER A 79 5.16 4.34 -16.73
N VAL A 80 4.28 3.83 -17.61
CA VAL A 80 4.46 3.89 -19.07
C VAL A 80 4.54 5.33 -19.60
N ARG A 81 4.04 6.31 -18.85
CA ARG A 81 4.08 7.73 -19.24
C ARG A 81 5.50 8.31 -19.17
N LEU A 82 6.29 7.88 -18.19
CA LEU A 82 7.63 8.43 -17.94
C LEU A 82 8.75 7.45 -18.26
N ASN A 83 8.49 6.15 -18.18
CA ASN A 83 9.45 5.07 -18.42
C ASN A 83 9.24 4.48 -19.83
N LYS A 84 10.15 4.81 -20.75
CA LYS A 84 10.06 4.38 -22.16
C LYS A 84 10.36 2.90 -22.33
N GLU A 85 11.22 2.35 -21.48
CA GLU A 85 11.55 0.93 -21.46
C GLU A 85 10.30 0.11 -21.07
N LEU A 86 9.54 0.58 -20.08
CA LEU A 86 8.28 -0.04 -19.67
C LEU A 86 7.18 0.11 -20.73
N ASP A 87 7.02 1.29 -21.37
CA ASP A 87 6.11 1.45 -22.51
C ASP A 87 6.45 0.48 -23.65
N SER A 88 7.73 0.34 -23.97
CA SER A 88 8.21 -0.62 -24.96
C SER A 88 7.91 -2.08 -24.56
N ALA A 89 8.17 -2.45 -23.31
CA ALA A 89 7.90 -3.78 -22.78
C ALA A 89 6.40 -4.14 -22.84
N MET A 90 5.52 -3.17 -22.57
CA MET A 90 4.07 -3.33 -22.72
C MET A 90 3.66 -3.54 -24.18
N ARG A 91 4.26 -2.81 -25.14
CA ARG A 91 4.02 -3.03 -26.58
C ARG A 91 4.51 -4.38 -27.06
N THR A 92 5.65 -4.85 -26.54
CA THR A 92 6.16 -6.19 -26.82
C THR A 92 5.20 -7.26 -26.33
N MET A 93 4.72 -7.17 -25.08
CA MET A 93 3.72 -8.08 -24.53
C MET A 93 2.46 -8.15 -25.41
N MET A 94 1.93 -6.99 -25.80
CA MET A 94 0.76 -6.88 -26.66
C MET A 94 1.00 -7.50 -28.06
N THR A 95 2.18 -7.31 -28.63
CA THR A 95 2.54 -7.89 -29.94
C THR A 95 2.63 -9.41 -29.85
N LEU A 96 3.32 -9.93 -28.84
CA LEU A 96 3.46 -11.37 -28.60
C LEU A 96 2.11 -12.04 -28.40
N SER A 97 1.18 -11.40 -27.68
CA SER A 97 -0.16 -11.94 -27.44
C SER A 97 -0.97 -12.17 -28.71
N LYS A 98 -0.64 -11.46 -29.80
CA LYS A 98 -1.30 -11.59 -31.11
C LYS A 98 -0.57 -12.56 -32.04
N SER A 99 0.69 -12.88 -31.75
CA SER A 99 1.53 -13.73 -32.61
C SER A 99 1.51 -15.21 -32.23
N GLN A 100 0.88 -15.59 -31.12
CA GLN A 100 0.84 -16.97 -30.65
C GLN A 100 -0.52 -17.37 -30.07
N PRO A 101 -0.88 -18.67 -30.07
CA PRO A 101 -2.10 -19.13 -29.44
C PRO A 101 -2.00 -18.96 -27.91
N LEU A 102 -2.96 -18.25 -27.34
CA LEU A 102 -3.12 -18.09 -25.90
C LEU A 102 -4.44 -18.70 -25.45
N SER A 103 -4.47 -19.23 -24.22
CA SER A 103 -5.73 -19.56 -23.56
C SER A 103 -6.56 -18.30 -23.26
N GLU A 104 -7.88 -18.42 -23.09
CA GLU A 104 -8.73 -17.27 -22.71
C GLU A 104 -8.25 -16.63 -21.41
N ARG A 105 -7.78 -17.43 -20.44
CA ARG A 105 -7.16 -16.95 -19.19
C ARG A 105 -5.98 -16.03 -19.45
N GLU A 106 -5.04 -16.44 -20.29
CA GLU A 106 -3.84 -15.64 -20.61
C GLU A 106 -4.21 -14.37 -21.38
N LYS A 107 -5.21 -14.43 -22.29
CA LYS A 107 -5.71 -13.25 -23.01
C LYS A 107 -6.30 -12.21 -22.05
N LEU A 108 -7.04 -12.65 -21.03
CA LEU A 108 -7.61 -11.75 -20.02
C LEU A 108 -6.51 -11.06 -19.21
N HIS A 109 -5.47 -11.80 -18.80
CA HIS A 109 -4.30 -11.23 -18.12
C HIS A 109 -3.59 -10.16 -18.96
N VAL A 110 -3.40 -10.39 -20.26
CA VAL A 110 -2.80 -9.41 -21.17
C VAL A 110 -3.70 -8.18 -21.37
N SER A 111 -5.01 -8.40 -21.42
CA SER A 111 -5.99 -7.35 -21.73
C SER A 111 -6.26 -6.43 -20.54
N ALA A 112 -5.89 -6.84 -19.32
CA ALA A 112 -6.03 -6.03 -18.12
C ALA A 112 -5.26 -4.69 -18.29
N PRO A 113 -5.93 -3.53 -18.26
CA PRO A 113 -5.28 -2.22 -18.39
C PRO A 113 -4.50 -1.83 -17.12
N MET A 114 -3.42 -2.56 -16.84
CA MET A 114 -2.52 -2.34 -15.71
C MET A 114 -1.95 -0.92 -15.73
N GLY A 115 -1.79 -0.31 -14.56
CA GLY A 115 -1.13 0.99 -14.41
C GLY A 115 -1.95 2.23 -14.77
N LYS A 116 -3.25 2.07 -15.08
CA LYS A 116 -4.20 3.20 -15.25
C LYS A 116 -5.12 3.43 -14.04
N GLY A 117 -4.88 2.71 -12.93
CA GLY A 117 -5.73 2.76 -11.74
C GLY A 117 -7.21 2.40 -12.03
N THR A 118 -7.50 1.48 -12.96
CA THR A 118 -8.88 1.26 -13.38
C THR A 118 -9.50 0.04 -12.72
N GLY A 119 -10.76 0.17 -12.29
CA GLY A 119 -11.59 -0.97 -11.91
C GLY A 119 -11.76 -1.98 -13.06
N ALA A 120 -11.59 -1.56 -14.31
CA ALA A 120 -11.66 -2.43 -15.49
C ALA A 120 -10.57 -3.53 -15.49
N ALA A 121 -9.38 -3.28 -14.93
CA ALA A 121 -8.39 -4.33 -14.76
C ALA A 121 -8.87 -5.38 -13.75
N CYS A 122 -9.45 -4.94 -12.63
CA CYS A 122 -10.05 -5.84 -11.65
C CYS A 122 -11.19 -6.67 -12.25
N ASP A 123 -12.06 -6.08 -13.08
CA ASP A 123 -13.16 -6.83 -13.70
C ASP A 123 -12.66 -8.01 -14.55
N LEU A 124 -11.54 -7.83 -15.28
CA LEU A 124 -10.92 -8.88 -16.07
C LEU A 124 -10.26 -9.95 -15.19
N TRP A 125 -9.59 -9.58 -14.10
CA TRP A 125 -9.06 -10.56 -13.15
C TRP A 125 -10.17 -11.30 -12.39
N GLU A 126 -11.27 -10.63 -12.02
CA GLU A 126 -12.45 -11.28 -11.45
C GLU A 126 -13.08 -12.27 -12.44
N GLN A 127 -13.11 -11.96 -13.73
CA GLN A 127 -13.55 -12.91 -14.76
C GLN A 127 -12.64 -14.14 -14.82
N ILE A 128 -11.33 -13.97 -14.67
CA ILE A 128 -10.40 -15.10 -14.53
C ILE A 128 -10.75 -15.91 -13.28
N LEU A 129 -10.92 -15.26 -12.12
CA LEU A 129 -11.18 -15.94 -10.84
C LEU A 129 -12.52 -16.68 -10.80
N GLN A 130 -13.51 -16.26 -11.60
CA GLN A 130 -14.77 -17.00 -11.77
C GLN A 130 -14.57 -18.36 -12.44
N SER A 131 -13.63 -18.47 -13.39
CA SER A 131 -13.37 -19.71 -14.14
C SER A 131 -12.17 -20.50 -13.59
N HIS A 132 -11.24 -19.80 -12.95
CA HIS A 132 -9.97 -20.29 -12.44
C HIS A 132 -9.73 -19.74 -11.02
N PRO A 133 -10.47 -20.22 -10.00
CA PRO A 133 -10.42 -19.65 -8.65
C PRO A 133 -9.06 -19.77 -7.95
N THR A 134 -8.18 -20.62 -8.47
CA THR A 134 -6.80 -20.84 -7.97
C THR A 134 -5.73 -20.11 -8.81
N ASP A 135 -6.10 -19.17 -9.68
CA ASP A 135 -5.14 -18.28 -10.35
C ASP A 135 -4.63 -17.21 -9.37
N LEU A 136 -3.50 -17.49 -8.74
CA LEU A 136 -2.91 -16.61 -7.72
C LEU A 136 -2.52 -15.24 -8.29
N LEU A 137 -2.05 -15.18 -9.54
CA LEU A 137 -1.62 -13.91 -10.13
C LEU A 137 -2.81 -12.97 -10.29
N ALA A 138 -3.94 -13.48 -10.80
CA ALA A 138 -5.18 -12.72 -10.91
C ALA A 138 -5.65 -12.24 -9.54
N LEU A 139 -5.61 -13.13 -8.52
CA LEU A 139 -6.01 -12.80 -7.17
C LEU A 139 -5.14 -11.71 -6.53
N LYS A 140 -3.82 -11.73 -6.72
CA LYS A 140 -2.94 -10.69 -6.14
C LYS A 140 -3.00 -9.38 -6.88
N PHE A 141 -3.04 -9.42 -8.21
CA PHE A 141 -3.17 -8.21 -8.98
C PHE A 141 -4.51 -7.51 -8.73
N SER A 142 -5.62 -8.26 -8.60
CA SER A 142 -6.91 -7.70 -8.20
C SER A 142 -6.88 -7.15 -6.78
N GLN A 143 -6.31 -7.89 -5.82
CA GLN A 143 -6.21 -7.45 -4.43
C GLN A 143 -5.43 -6.13 -4.29
N ASP A 144 -4.23 -6.05 -4.87
CA ASP A 144 -3.37 -4.85 -4.78
C ASP A 144 -4.03 -3.66 -5.51
N THR A 145 -4.67 -3.91 -6.65
CA THR A 145 -5.39 -2.85 -7.37
C THR A 145 -6.62 -2.37 -6.57
N TYR A 146 -7.41 -3.27 -5.98
CA TYR A 146 -8.52 -2.86 -5.11
C TYR A 146 -8.04 -2.05 -3.91
N PHE A 147 -6.88 -2.38 -3.34
CA PHE A 147 -6.26 -1.61 -2.28
C PHE A 147 -5.92 -0.18 -2.73
N TYR A 148 -5.37 0.00 -3.93
CA TYR A 148 -5.08 1.32 -4.49
C TYR A 148 -6.34 2.14 -4.84
N LEU A 149 -7.44 1.48 -5.21
CA LEU A 149 -8.71 2.15 -5.52
C LEU A 149 -9.61 2.42 -4.29
N GLY A 150 -9.20 1.92 -3.11
CA GLY A 150 -10.02 2.01 -1.90
C GLY A 150 -11.23 1.08 -1.89
N TYR A 151 -11.25 0.07 -2.76
CA TYR A 151 -12.37 -0.86 -2.95
C TYR A 151 -12.28 -2.02 -1.94
N HIS A 152 -12.23 -1.70 -0.64
CA HIS A 152 -11.96 -2.67 0.44
C HIS A 152 -13.02 -3.78 0.54
N ILE A 153 -14.28 -3.46 0.19
CA ILE A 153 -15.36 -4.46 0.15
C ILE A 153 -15.08 -5.47 -0.96
N GLN A 154 -14.72 -5.00 -2.16
CA GLN A 154 -14.38 -5.84 -3.30
C GLN A 154 -13.11 -6.64 -3.04
N MET A 155 -12.09 -6.03 -2.42
CA MET A 155 -10.87 -6.73 -1.99
C MET A 155 -11.20 -7.93 -1.10
N ARG A 156 -12.06 -7.73 -0.09
CA ARG A 156 -12.52 -8.82 0.79
C ARG A 156 -13.33 -9.87 0.02
N ASP A 157 -14.33 -9.41 -0.75
CA ASP A 157 -15.31 -10.30 -1.39
C ASP A 157 -14.69 -11.12 -2.53
N SER A 158 -13.69 -10.58 -3.23
CA SER A 158 -12.87 -11.28 -4.22
C SER A 158 -12.21 -12.52 -3.61
N VAL A 159 -11.44 -12.34 -2.53
CA VAL A 159 -10.79 -13.47 -1.84
C VAL A 159 -11.83 -14.41 -1.25
N ALA A 160 -12.89 -13.89 -0.63
CA ALA A 160 -13.95 -14.73 -0.04
C ALA A 160 -14.63 -15.65 -1.07
N ARG A 161 -14.80 -15.19 -2.32
CA ARG A 161 -15.43 -15.94 -3.40
C ARG A 161 -14.60 -17.15 -3.81
N VAL A 162 -13.28 -17.01 -3.85
CA VAL A 162 -12.37 -18.08 -4.27
C VAL A 162 -11.87 -18.92 -3.11
N PHE A 163 -11.90 -18.42 -1.88
CA PHE A 163 -11.32 -19.07 -0.70
C PHE A 163 -11.71 -20.56 -0.53
N PRO A 164 -12.95 -21.02 -0.78
CA PRO A 164 -13.29 -22.45 -0.69
C PRO A 164 -12.52 -23.37 -1.64
N PHE A 165 -11.94 -22.84 -2.73
CA PHE A 165 -11.12 -23.58 -3.68
C PHE A 165 -9.64 -23.67 -3.27
N TRP A 166 -9.22 -22.91 -2.26
CA TRP A 166 -7.86 -22.92 -1.71
C TRP A 166 -7.76 -23.90 -0.55
N THR A 167 -7.93 -25.18 -0.84
CA THR A 167 -7.78 -26.26 0.14
C THR A 167 -6.32 -26.40 0.61
N PRO A 168 -6.05 -27.04 1.76
CA PRO A 168 -4.70 -27.12 2.31
C PRO A 168 -3.65 -27.78 1.40
N ASP A 169 -4.06 -28.62 0.45
CA ASP A 169 -3.21 -29.24 -0.56
C ASP A 169 -2.87 -28.32 -1.73
N VAL A 170 -3.60 -27.22 -1.93
CA VAL A 170 -3.26 -26.18 -2.90
C VAL A 170 -2.08 -25.37 -2.35
N PRO A 171 -0.95 -25.30 -3.07
CA PRO A 171 0.20 -24.53 -2.60
C PRO A 171 -0.17 -23.06 -2.34
N LEU A 172 0.45 -22.48 -1.31
CA LEU A 172 0.21 -21.11 -0.82
C LEU A 172 -1.22 -20.82 -0.30
N SER A 173 -2.04 -21.84 -0.06
CA SER A 173 -3.38 -21.68 0.55
C SER A 173 -3.36 -20.95 1.90
N SER A 174 -2.30 -21.12 2.70
CA SER A 174 -2.09 -20.35 3.95
C SER A 174 -1.96 -18.86 3.70
N TYR A 175 -1.22 -18.43 2.66
CA TYR A 175 -1.09 -17.01 2.31
C TYR A 175 -2.41 -16.44 1.78
N VAL A 176 -3.20 -17.24 1.04
CA VAL A 176 -4.55 -16.82 0.62
C VAL A 176 -5.49 -16.60 1.81
N LYS A 177 -5.33 -17.40 2.88
CA LYS A 177 -6.00 -17.14 4.16
C LYS A 177 -5.56 -15.80 4.74
N GLY A 178 -4.26 -15.46 4.69
CA GLY A 178 -3.74 -14.15 5.07
C GLY A 178 -4.32 -12.99 4.25
N TYR A 179 -4.53 -13.17 2.94
CA TYR A 179 -5.19 -12.16 2.12
C TYR A 179 -6.64 -11.93 2.55
N TYR A 180 -7.35 -13.02 2.86
CA TYR A 180 -8.71 -12.92 3.34
C TYR A 180 -8.79 -12.26 4.72
N SER A 181 -7.88 -12.59 5.63
CA SER A 181 -7.83 -11.93 6.95
C SER A 181 -7.61 -10.43 6.82
N PHE A 182 -6.74 -9.99 5.90
CA PHE A 182 -6.53 -8.57 5.66
C PHE A 182 -7.78 -7.87 5.12
N GLY A 183 -8.48 -8.46 4.14
CA GLY A 183 -9.74 -7.91 3.63
C GLY A 183 -10.85 -7.83 4.69
N LEU A 184 -10.92 -8.81 5.60
CA LEU A 184 -11.82 -8.74 6.75
C LEU A 184 -11.42 -7.60 7.71
N MET A 185 -10.12 -7.41 7.96
CA MET A 185 -9.62 -6.35 8.83
C MET A 185 -9.92 -4.96 8.25
N GLU A 186 -9.65 -4.71 6.97
CA GLU A 186 -9.92 -3.40 6.35
C GLU A 186 -11.42 -3.08 6.25
N THR A 187 -12.28 -4.08 6.44
CA THR A 187 -13.75 -3.93 6.54
C THR A 187 -14.28 -4.05 7.96
N ASN A 188 -13.43 -3.85 8.97
CA ASN A 188 -13.73 -3.80 10.40
C ASN A 188 -14.28 -5.12 11.01
N LEU A 189 -14.09 -6.26 10.34
CA LEU A 189 -14.45 -7.58 10.85
C LEU A 189 -13.28 -8.19 11.65
N PHE A 190 -12.80 -7.44 12.65
CA PHE A 190 -11.52 -7.67 13.33
C PHE A 190 -11.40 -9.06 13.97
N ASP A 191 -12.42 -9.53 14.68
CA ASP A 191 -12.33 -10.83 15.39
C ASP A 191 -12.22 -12.01 14.41
N ARG A 192 -12.90 -11.91 13.25
CA ARG A 192 -12.79 -12.90 12.17
C ARG A 192 -11.43 -12.82 11.48
N ALA A 193 -10.94 -11.60 11.24
CA ALA A 193 -9.64 -11.36 10.67
C ALA A 193 -8.52 -11.93 11.54
N GLU A 194 -8.53 -11.63 12.85
CA GLU A 194 -7.55 -12.12 13.82
C GLU A 194 -7.51 -13.65 13.84
N LYS A 195 -8.70 -14.30 13.91
CA LYS A 195 -8.78 -15.76 13.88
C LYS A 195 -8.10 -16.34 12.63
N LEU A 196 -8.43 -15.85 11.44
CA LEU A 196 -7.86 -16.38 10.20
C LEU A 196 -6.36 -16.11 10.07
N ALA A 197 -5.89 -14.93 10.48
CA ALA A 197 -4.47 -14.60 10.48
C ALA A 197 -3.68 -15.52 11.43
N LEU A 198 -4.20 -15.78 12.64
CA LEU A 198 -3.57 -16.73 13.57
C LEU A 198 -3.57 -18.17 13.04
N GLU A 199 -4.63 -18.59 12.36
CA GLU A 199 -4.65 -19.90 11.69
C GLU A 199 -3.65 -19.99 10.54
N ALA A 200 -3.40 -18.90 9.79
CA ALA A 200 -2.37 -18.86 8.75
C ALA A 200 -0.97 -18.94 9.38
N LEU A 201 -0.71 -18.17 10.44
CA LEU A 201 0.55 -18.18 11.18
C LEU A 201 0.84 -19.50 11.89
N ALA A 202 -0.20 -20.27 12.26
CA ALA A 202 -0.05 -21.61 12.79
C ALA A 202 0.47 -22.61 11.74
N ILE A 203 0.27 -22.33 10.44
CA ILE A 203 0.79 -23.13 9.32
C ILE A 203 2.19 -22.64 8.94
N ASP A 204 2.34 -21.33 8.75
CA ASP A 204 3.62 -20.71 8.41
C ASP A 204 3.81 -19.42 9.21
N GLN A 205 4.69 -19.48 10.20
CA GLN A 205 4.98 -18.34 11.08
C GLN A 205 5.69 -17.19 10.36
N THR A 206 6.27 -17.45 9.19
CA THR A 206 6.99 -16.45 8.38
C THR A 206 6.08 -15.65 7.44
N ASP A 207 4.77 -15.92 7.44
CA ASP A 207 3.80 -15.14 6.68
C ASP A 207 3.68 -13.70 7.25
N ALA A 208 4.54 -12.83 6.72
CA ALA A 208 4.61 -11.42 7.10
C ALA A 208 3.32 -10.64 6.80
N TRP A 209 2.48 -11.12 5.88
CA TRP A 209 1.19 -10.51 5.57
C TRP A 209 0.13 -10.82 6.64
N SER A 210 0.15 -12.04 7.18
CA SER A 210 -0.69 -12.40 8.33
C SER A 210 -0.24 -11.68 9.60
N VAL A 211 1.07 -11.53 9.83
CA VAL A 211 1.63 -10.66 10.90
C VAL A 211 1.12 -9.23 10.74
N HIS A 212 1.24 -8.68 9.52
CA HIS A 212 0.76 -7.35 9.17
C HIS A 212 -0.73 -7.16 9.50
N THR A 213 -1.57 -8.16 9.21
CA THR A 213 -2.99 -8.13 9.58
C THR A 213 -3.20 -8.00 11.09
N ILE A 214 -2.48 -8.77 11.91
CA ILE A 214 -2.57 -8.68 13.37
C ILE A 214 -2.08 -7.32 13.88
N ALA A 215 -1.00 -6.79 13.30
CA ALA A 215 -0.50 -5.46 13.64
C ALA A 215 -1.57 -4.39 13.38
N HIS A 216 -2.20 -4.45 12.20
CA HIS A 216 -3.31 -3.60 11.84
C HIS A 216 -4.49 -3.67 12.81
N ILE A 217 -4.90 -4.87 13.23
CA ILE A 217 -6.02 -5.05 14.17
C ILE A 217 -5.72 -4.35 15.50
N ASN A 218 -4.51 -4.55 16.04
CA ASN A 218 -4.12 -3.91 17.29
C ASN A 218 -4.03 -2.39 17.15
N GLU A 219 -3.57 -1.88 16.00
CA GLU A 219 -3.53 -0.45 15.71
C GLU A 219 -4.93 0.16 15.61
N MET A 220 -5.82 -0.47 14.84
CA MET A 220 -7.19 0.01 14.62
C MET A 220 -8.06 -0.09 15.87
N LYS A 221 -7.81 -1.05 16.76
CA LYS A 221 -8.49 -1.17 18.06
C LYS A 221 -7.78 -0.39 19.18
N ALA A 222 -6.66 0.27 18.90
CA ALA A 222 -5.79 0.92 19.89
C ALA A 222 -5.35 -0.02 21.05
N GLU A 223 -5.17 -1.31 20.76
CA GLU A 223 -4.66 -2.34 21.68
C GLU A 223 -3.13 -2.31 21.76
N VAL A 224 -2.58 -1.13 22.08
CA VAL A 224 -1.14 -0.80 21.98
C VAL A 224 -0.25 -1.81 22.69
N LYS A 225 -0.62 -2.25 23.91
CA LYS A 225 0.17 -3.22 24.69
C LYS A 225 0.25 -4.58 24.00
N LYS A 226 -0.87 -5.05 23.43
CA LYS A 226 -0.96 -6.32 22.71
C LYS A 226 -0.16 -6.25 21.42
N GLY A 227 -0.27 -5.15 20.67
CA GLY A 227 0.52 -4.89 19.47
C GLY A 227 2.02 -4.91 19.74
N LEU A 228 2.50 -4.15 20.74
CA LEU A 228 3.92 -4.11 21.10
C LEU A 228 4.49 -5.49 21.50
N ALA A 229 3.73 -6.27 22.29
CA ALA A 229 4.14 -7.61 22.68
C ALA A 229 4.23 -8.53 21.45
N PHE A 230 3.20 -8.53 20.61
CA PHE A 230 3.14 -9.36 19.41
C PHE A 230 4.27 -9.06 18.42
N MET A 231 4.52 -7.79 18.10
CA MET A 231 5.59 -7.42 17.16
C MET A 231 6.97 -7.84 17.68
N LYS A 232 7.21 -7.67 18.98
CA LYS A 232 8.45 -8.08 19.63
C LYS A 232 8.64 -9.60 19.63
N GLU A 233 7.60 -10.35 19.97
CA GLU A 233 7.67 -11.82 20.09
C GLU A 233 7.85 -12.50 18.72
N THR A 234 7.34 -11.88 17.65
CA THR A 234 7.33 -12.46 16.31
C THR A 234 8.41 -11.91 15.38
N GLU A 235 9.19 -10.92 15.81
CA GLU A 235 10.17 -10.19 14.97
C GLU A 235 11.07 -11.11 14.14
N ALA A 236 11.59 -12.17 14.76
CA ALA A 236 12.49 -13.12 14.09
C ALA A 236 11.85 -13.83 12.88
N ASN A 237 10.52 -13.89 12.81
CA ASN A 237 9.79 -14.60 11.77
C ASN A 237 9.56 -13.75 10.52
N TRP A 238 9.46 -12.41 10.66
CA TRP A 238 9.07 -11.52 9.56
C TRP A 238 10.10 -10.44 9.24
N LYS A 239 11.12 -10.20 10.07
CA LYS A 239 12.13 -9.15 9.82
C LYS A 239 12.91 -9.30 8.51
N ASN A 240 12.91 -10.51 7.93
CA ASN A 240 13.59 -10.82 6.67
C ASN A 240 12.63 -10.83 5.46
N SER A 241 11.35 -10.48 5.62
CA SER A 241 10.44 -10.34 4.47
C SER A 241 10.73 -9.01 3.77
N ASP A 242 11.41 -9.02 2.62
CA ASP A 242 12.01 -7.84 1.99
C ASP A 242 11.14 -6.58 2.05
N ILE A 243 9.96 -6.63 1.43
CA ILE A 243 9.09 -5.48 1.26
C ILE A 243 8.24 -5.24 2.52
N LEU A 244 7.75 -6.31 3.16
CA LEU A 244 6.81 -6.19 4.28
C LEU A 244 7.47 -5.94 5.64
N ALA A 245 8.78 -6.18 5.78
CA ALA A 245 9.48 -5.98 7.04
C ALA A 245 9.47 -4.51 7.45
N CYS A 246 9.78 -3.60 6.52
CA CYS A 246 9.73 -2.15 6.75
C CYS A 246 8.35 -1.72 7.23
N HIS A 247 7.30 -2.18 6.53
CA HIS A 247 5.93 -1.82 6.86
C HIS A 247 5.48 -2.38 8.22
N ASN A 248 5.93 -3.58 8.58
CA ASN A 248 5.69 -4.14 9.91
C ASN A 248 6.43 -3.35 11.00
N TYR A 249 7.67 -2.93 10.77
CA TYR A 249 8.36 -2.00 11.67
C TYR A 249 7.65 -0.63 11.75
N TRP A 250 7.04 -0.16 10.67
CA TRP A 250 6.23 1.07 10.66
C TRP A 250 5.04 0.95 11.62
N HIS A 251 4.26 -0.14 11.56
CA HIS A 251 3.19 -0.39 12.54
C HIS A 251 3.72 -0.47 13.98
N TRP A 252 4.86 -1.12 14.18
CA TRP A 252 5.48 -1.17 15.50
C TRP A 252 5.83 0.25 16.01
N ALA A 253 6.40 1.09 15.16
CA ALA A 253 6.70 2.48 15.50
C ALA A 253 5.43 3.30 15.80
N LEU A 254 4.32 3.04 15.10
CA LEU A 254 3.04 3.69 15.37
C LEU A 254 2.54 3.45 16.80
N TYR A 255 2.70 2.24 17.35
CA TYR A 255 2.33 1.97 18.74
C TYR A 255 3.07 2.85 19.74
N PHE A 256 4.34 3.15 19.47
CA PHE A 256 5.13 4.06 20.31
C PHE A 256 4.66 5.52 20.15
N ILE A 257 4.32 5.98 18.95
CA ILE A 257 3.70 7.31 18.76
C ILE A 257 2.36 7.39 19.50
N GLU A 258 1.52 6.37 19.34
CA GLU A 258 0.20 6.27 19.98
C GLU A 258 0.33 6.40 21.51
N LYS A 259 1.36 5.80 22.11
CA LYS A 259 1.67 5.90 23.54
C LYS A 259 2.37 7.21 23.97
N GLY A 260 2.99 7.92 23.03
CA GLY A 260 3.80 9.11 23.31
C GLY A 260 5.27 8.82 23.65
N GLU A 261 5.77 7.62 23.32
CA GLU A 261 7.15 7.18 23.51
C GLU A 261 7.98 7.45 22.25
N TYR A 262 8.12 8.73 21.89
CA TYR A 262 8.62 9.14 20.57
C TYR A 262 10.08 8.75 20.29
N GLU A 263 10.94 8.68 21.30
CA GLU A 263 12.34 8.24 21.14
C GLU A 263 12.43 6.76 20.75
N ALA A 264 11.53 5.90 21.28
CA ALA A 264 11.47 4.50 20.88
C ALA A 264 10.96 4.37 19.43
N ALA A 265 9.99 5.20 19.05
CA ALA A 265 9.50 5.28 17.68
C ALA A 265 10.61 5.73 16.69
N LEU A 266 11.39 6.75 17.07
CA LEU A 266 12.54 7.22 16.31
C LEU A 266 13.66 6.17 16.22
N THR A 267 13.88 5.40 17.29
CA THR A 267 14.86 4.31 17.28
C THR A 267 14.50 3.24 16.24
N ILE A 268 13.22 2.85 16.15
CA ILE A 268 12.76 1.94 15.09
C ILE A 268 12.92 2.58 13.71
N TYR A 269 12.55 3.85 13.59
CA TYR A 269 12.67 4.58 12.33
C TYR A 269 14.12 4.59 11.81
N ASP A 270 15.07 4.98 12.67
CA ASP A 270 16.47 5.14 12.29
C ASP A 270 17.17 3.79 12.03
N ASN A 271 16.78 2.73 12.74
CA ASN A 271 17.42 1.41 12.62
C ASN A 271 16.84 0.52 11.52
N HIS A 272 15.55 0.66 11.21
CA HIS A 272 14.84 -0.29 10.34
C HIS A 272 14.12 0.37 9.16
N ILE A 273 13.37 1.46 9.40
CA ILE A 273 12.50 2.04 8.36
C ILE A 273 13.28 2.89 7.36
N ALA A 274 14.13 3.80 7.84
CA ALA A 274 14.91 4.69 6.98
C ALA A 274 16.01 3.97 6.19
N PRO A 275 16.81 3.06 6.79
CA PRO A 275 17.83 2.31 6.05
C PRO A 275 17.23 1.45 4.93
N GLN A 276 16.09 0.79 5.20
CA GLN A 276 15.42 -0.04 4.19
C GLN A 276 14.93 0.80 3.02
N CYS A 277 14.29 1.95 3.28
CA CYS A 277 13.85 2.86 2.22
C CYS A 277 14.99 3.37 1.35
N LEU A 278 16.16 3.68 1.96
CA LEU A 278 17.35 4.12 1.22
C LEU A 278 17.94 3.00 0.36
N SER A 279 17.80 1.75 0.77
CA SER A 279 18.31 0.57 0.04
C SER A 279 17.37 0.13 -1.08
N SER A 280 16.08 0.00 -0.80
CA SER A 280 15.08 -0.52 -1.75
C SER A 280 14.61 0.55 -2.74
N GLY A 281 14.43 1.79 -2.26
CA GLY A 281 13.71 2.83 -3.00
C GLY A 281 12.26 2.47 -3.34
N SER A 282 11.66 1.47 -2.69
CA SER A 282 10.30 1.03 -2.97
C SER A 282 9.29 2.11 -2.59
N MET A 283 8.18 2.21 -3.33
CA MET A 283 7.17 3.24 -3.05
C MET A 283 6.48 3.02 -1.70
N LEU A 284 6.31 1.78 -1.26
CA LEU A 284 5.77 1.46 0.07
C LEU A 284 6.67 2.02 1.19
N ASP A 285 7.99 1.80 1.09
CA ASP A 285 8.94 2.32 2.08
C ASP A 285 8.95 3.85 2.08
N ILE A 286 8.84 4.47 0.91
CA ILE A 286 8.75 5.93 0.77
C ILE A 286 7.52 6.48 1.51
N VAL A 287 6.33 5.92 1.28
CA VAL A 287 5.10 6.42 1.92
C VAL A 287 5.13 6.18 3.44
N ASP A 288 5.70 5.07 3.90
CA ASP A 288 5.87 4.78 5.32
C ASP A 288 6.80 5.79 5.99
N ASN A 289 7.94 6.11 5.37
CA ASN A 289 8.88 7.12 5.87
C ASN A 289 8.21 8.50 5.97
N CYS A 290 7.51 8.93 4.91
CA CYS A 290 6.78 10.19 4.89
C CYS A 290 5.71 10.24 5.98
N SER A 291 4.89 9.19 6.10
CA SER A 291 3.79 9.12 7.07
C SER A 291 4.32 9.11 8.50
N MET A 292 5.39 8.35 8.76
CA MET A 292 6.01 8.24 10.09
C MET A 292 6.56 9.58 10.58
N LEU A 293 7.38 10.23 9.75
CA LEU A 293 7.94 11.54 10.07
C LEU A 293 6.83 12.59 10.22
N TYR A 294 5.81 12.57 9.37
CA TYR A 294 4.73 13.54 9.46
C TYR A 294 3.91 13.39 10.75
N ARG A 295 3.62 12.16 11.19
CA ARG A 295 2.93 11.90 12.48
C ARG A 295 3.73 12.38 13.68
N LEU A 296 5.03 12.09 13.72
CA LEU A 296 5.92 12.61 14.77
C LEU A 296 5.96 14.15 14.77
N ARG A 297 5.93 14.76 13.59
CA ARG A 297 5.86 16.23 13.45
C ARG A 297 4.56 16.79 14.03
N LEU A 298 3.41 16.14 13.80
CA LEU A 298 2.13 16.55 14.36
C LEU A 298 2.14 16.51 15.89
N GLU A 299 2.86 15.54 16.49
CA GLU A 299 3.10 15.44 17.94
C GLU A 299 4.16 16.45 18.46
N GLY A 300 4.74 17.29 17.58
CA GLY A 300 5.67 18.35 17.96
C GLY A 300 7.13 17.93 18.09
N ILE A 301 7.48 16.73 17.60
CA ILE A 301 8.84 16.19 17.68
C ILE A 301 9.75 16.88 16.66
N LYS A 302 10.98 17.21 17.09
CA LYS A 302 12.02 17.76 16.23
C LYS A 302 12.70 16.63 15.47
N LEU A 303 12.61 16.66 14.14
CA LEU A 303 13.04 15.54 13.29
C LEU A 303 14.45 15.70 12.72
N GLY A 304 15.06 16.88 12.88
CA GLY A 304 16.41 17.14 12.39
C GLY A 304 16.49 17.06 10.86
N ASP A 305 17.53 16.40 10.37
CA ASP A 305 17.88 16.20 8.96
C ASP A 305 17.20 14.96 8.32
N ARG A 306 16.36 14.23 9.06
CA ARG A 306 15.67 13.03 8.56
C ARG A 306 14.86 13.30 7.28
N TRP A 307 14.26 14.49 7.18
CA TRP A 307 13.52 14.90 5.99
C TRP A 307 14.41 15.02 4.75
N ASP A 308 15.67 15.40 4.90
CA ASP A 308 16.59 15.54 3.76
C ASP A 308 16.89 14.19 3.12
N ASN A 309 16.93 13.12 3.93
CA ASN A 309 17.15 11.76 3.43
C ASN A 309 15.94 11.26 2.64
N VAL A 310 14.73 11.47 3.14
CA VAL A 310 13.50 11.11 2.42
C VAL A 310 13.36 11.93 1.13
N LEU A 311 13.61 13.24 1.20
CA LEU A 311 13.54 14.14 0.05
C LEU A 311 14.48 13.73 -1.09
N LYS A 312 15.68 13.23 -0.79
CA LYS A 312 16.62 12.74 -1.82
C LYS A 312 16.00 11.64 -2.68
N ILE A 313 15.20 10.76 -2.07
CA ILE A 313 14.55 9.64 -2.75
C ILE A 313 13.31 10.12 -3.49
N THR A 314 12.46 10.93 -2.84
CA THR A 314 11.16 11.35 -3.38
C THR A 314 11.26 12.36 -4.52
N LYS A 315 12.37 13.12 -4.61
CA LYS A 315 12.59 14.15 -5.65
C LYS A 315 12.41 13.66 -7.08
N LYS A 316 12.79 12.40 -7.37
CA LYS A 316 12.65 11.84 -8.73
C LYS A 316 11.21 11.48 -9.10
N HIS A 317 10.32 11.42 -8.10
CA HIS A 317 8.92 10.99 -8.25
C HIS A 317 7.93 12.15 -8.32
N THR A 318 8.37 13.42 -8.29
CA THR A 318 7.50 14.60 -8.28
C THR A 318 6.56 14.71 -9.48
N LYS A 319 6.88 14.01 -10.58
CA LYS A 319 6.14 14.06 -11.84
C LYS A 319 5.35 12.79 -12.10
N ASP A 320 5.38 11.80 -11.21
CA ASP A 320 4.88 10.46 -11.45
C ASP A 320 3.37 10.38 -11.43
N HIS A 321 2.71 11.02 -10.46
CA HIS A 321 1.25 11.13 -10.36
C HIS A 321 0.50 9.82 -10.66
N ILE A 322 1.05 8.70 -10.19
CA ILE A 322 0.51 7.35 -10.43
C ILE A 322 -0.68 7.11 -9.50
N LEU A 323 -0.50 7.40 -8.21
CA LEU A 323 -1.55 7.40 -7.18
C LEU A 323 -1.51 8.74 -6.46
N LEU A 324 -2.67 9.36 -6.25
CA LEU A 324 -2.76 10.61 -5.49
C LEU A 324 -2.34 10.41 -4.03
N PHE A 325 -2.53 9.20 -3.50
CA PHE A 325 -2.02 8.81 -2.19
C PHE A 325 -0.49 8.95 -2.11
N ASN A 326 0.24 8.48 -3.12
CA ASN A 326 1.69 8.61 -3.18
C ASN A 326 2.12 10.08 -3.29
N ASP A 327 1.43 10.87 -4.14
CA ASP A 327 1.71 12.29 -4.32
C ASP A 327 1.64 13.08 -3.00
N VAL A 328 0.64 12.81 -2.16
CA VAL A 328 0.49 13.49 -0.87
C VAL A 328 1.61 13.11 0.10
N HIS A 329 2.06 11.86 0.09
CA HIS A 329 3.21 11.44 0.91
C HIS A 329 4.52 12.03 0.38
N ILE A 330 4.72 12.09 -0.93
CA ILE A 330 5.87 12.79 -1.54
C ILE A 330 5.83 14.27 -1.17
N LEU A 331 4.66 14.92 -1.20
CA LEU A 331 4.48 16.30 -0.76
C LEU A 331 4.93 16.48 0.70
N MET A 332 4.54 15.58 1.62
CA MET A 332 4.99 15.64 3.04
C MET A 332 6.51 15.73 3.15
N SER A 333 7.27 14.98 2.34
CA SER A 333 8.73 15.03 2.37
C SER A 333 9.29 16.40 1.99
N SER A 334 8.77 17.01 0.92
CA SER A 334 9.22 18.33 0.46
C SER A 334 8.80 19.45 1.42
N LEU A 335 7.62 19.36 2.03
CA LEU A 335 7.19 20.29 3.08
C LEU A 335 8.06 20.16 4.33
N GLY A 336 8.33 18.93 4.78
CA GLY A 336 9.17 18.66 5.96
C GLY A 336 10.60 19.17 5.79
N ALA A 337 11.18 18.98 4.60
CA ALA A 337 12.50 19.49 4.23
C ALA A 337 12.52 20.98 3.84
N LYS A 338 11.35 21.63 3.78
CA LYS A 338 11.18 23.03 3.34
C LYS A 338 11.70 23.31 1.92
N ASP A 339 11.63 22.31 1.03
CA ASP A 339 12.00 22.46 -0.37
C ASP A 339 10.81 22.94 -1.20
N HIS A 340 10.69 24.27 -1.30
CA HIS A 340 9.63 24.92 -2.06
C HIS A 340 9.69 24.63 -3.56
N LYS A 341 10.88 24.33 -4.11
CA LYS A 341 11.02 24.04 -5.54
C LYS A 341 10.37 22.70 -5.85
N THR A 342 10.71 21.66 -5.10
CA THR A 342 10.09 20.32 -5.23
C THR A 342 8.60 20.36 -4.93
N THR A 343 8.18 21.10 -3.90
CA THR A 343 6.76 21.31 -3.58
C THR A 343 5.99 21.88 -4.78
N ASN A 344 6.51 22.96 -5.37
CA ASN A 344 5.84 23.63 -6.50
C ASN A 344 5.85 22.77 -7.77
N GLU A 345 6.92 22.01 -8.02
CA GLU A 345 6.99 21.09 -9.16
C GLU A 345 5.86 20.07 -9.11
N LEU A 346 5.74 19.32 -7.99
CA LEU A 346 4.71 18.30 -7.80
C LEU A 346 3.30 18.85 -8.02
N LEU A 347 3.00 20.01 -7.43
CA LEU A 347 1.66 20.59 -7.55
C LEU A 347 1.36 21.11 -8.95
N THR A 348 2.35 21.72 -9.60
CA THR A 348 2.17 22.27 -10.94
C THR A 348 1.94 21.14 -11.94
N THR A 349 2.75 20.08 -11.89
CA THR A 349 2.60 18.95 -12.81
C THR A 349 1.32 18.16 -12.54
N LEU A 350 0.89 18.02 -11.28
CA LEU A 350 -0.40 17.41 -10.95
C LEU A 350 -1.56 18.25 -11.51
N GLN A 351 -1.51 19.58 -11.36
CA GLN A 351 -2.54 20.48 -11.89
C GLN A 351 -2.60 20.48 -13.42
N GLU A 352 -1.44 20.38 -14.09
CA GLU A 352 -1.36 20.29 -15.54
C GLU A 352 -1.98 18.98 -16.06
N LEU A 353 -1.64 17.84 -15.44
CA LEU A 353 -2.21 16.54 -15.81
C LEU A 353 -3.71 16.47 -15.51
N ALA A 354 -4.17 17.01 -14.38
CA ALA A 354 -5.58 17.01 -13.99
C ALA A 354 -6.47 17.84 -14.93
N LYS A 355 -5.91 18.76 -15.73
CA LYS A 355 -6.64 19.54 -16.75
C LYS A 355 -6.79 18.80 -18.07
N ALA A 356 -5.91 17.85 -18.36
CA ALA A 356 -5.98 17.09 -19.59
C ALA A 356 -7.14 16.09 -19.51
N PRO A 357 -7.96 15.93 -20.57
CA PRO A 357 -8.88 14.82 -20.66
C PRO A 357 -8.08 13.51 -20.54
N CYS A 358 -8.35 12.70 -19.53
CA CYS A 358 -7.70 11.41 -19.37
C CYS A 358 -8.68 10.36 -18.86
N GLU A 359 -8.44 9.10 -19.26
CA GLU A 359 -9.18 7.93 -18.81
C GLU A 359 -8.61 7.34 -17.50
N ASP A 360 -7.63 8.02 -16.89
CA ASP A 360 -6.98 7.58 -15.68
C ASP A 360 -7.86 7.93 -14.46
N HIS A 361 -8.19 6.91 -13.68
CA HIS A 361 -9.11 7.07 -12.55
C HIS A 361 -8.55 8.00 -11.47
N GLU A 362 -7.27 7.85 -11.12
CA GLU A 362 -6.62 8.63 -10.07
C GLU A 362 -6.54 10.11 -10.46
N LEU A 363 -6.12 10.39 -11.69
CA LEU A 363 -6.09 11.76 -12.19
C LEU A 363 -7.48 12.40 -12.28
N SER A 364 -8.53 11.61 -12.52
CA SER A 364 -9.93 12.10 -12.49
C SER A 364 -10.37 12.59 -11.11
N LEU A 365 -9.78 12.04 -10.03
CA LEU A 365 -10.02 12.44 -8.64
C LEU A 365 -9.17 13.64 -8.22
N ALA A 366 -8.17 14.04 -9.01
CA ALA A 366 -7.24 15.10 -8.63
C ALA A 366 -7.94 16.46 -8.37
N PRO A 367 -8.88 16.95 -9.19
CA PRO A 367 -9.54 18.23 -8.93
C PRO A 367 -10.42 18.26 -7.67
N SER A 368 -11.08 17.14 -7.35
CA SER A 368 -12.08 17.05 -6.28
C SER A 368 -11.49 16.56 -4.95
N LEU A 369 -10.44 15.73 -4.99
CA LEU A 369 -9.85 15.11 -3.80
C LEU A 369 -8.34 15.40 -3.68
N GLY A 370 -7.55 15.09 -4.71
CA GLY A 370 -6.08 15.16 -4.64
C GLY A 370 -5.54 16.56 -4.38
N LEU A 371 -5.93 17.53 -5.21
CA LEU A 371 -5.48 18.92 -5.11
C LEU A 371 -5.97 19.61 -3.83
N PRO A 372 -7.25 19.48 -3.41
CA PRO A 372 -7.67 20.00 -2.11
C PRO A 372 -6.92 19.38 -0.93
N LEU A 373 -6.62 18.07 -0.96
CA LEU A 373 -5.82 17.40 0.05
C LEU A 373 -4.39 17.97 0.10
N CYS A 374 -3.70 18.01 -1.04
CA CYS A 374 -2.37 18.61 -1.14
C CYS A 374 -2.35 20.07 -0.65
N GLN A 375 -3.34 20.87 -1.04
CA GLN A 375 -3.45 22.26 -0.62
C GLN A 375 -3.69 22.36 0.90
N ALA A 376 -4.46 21.46 1.51
CA ALA A 376 -4.67 21.46 2.97
C ALA A 376 -3.35 21.27 3.73
N PHE A 377 -2.49 20.35 3.27
CA PHE A 377 -1.14 20.16 3.82
C PHE A 377 -0.29 21.44 3.73
N MET A 378 -0.32 22.12 2.58
CA MET A 378 0.41 23.39 2.40
C MET A 378 -0.13 24.52 3.28
N GLU A 379 -1.45 24.64 3.42
CA GLU A 379 -2.06 25.69 4.24
C GLU A 379 -1.73 25.46 5.72
N PHE A 380 -1.76 24.20 6.16
CA PHE A 380 -1.31 23.86 7.51
C PHE A 380 0.17 24.19 7.74
N GLU A 381 1.05 23.88 6.77
CA GLU A 381 2.48 24.25 6.83
C GLU A 381 2.69 25.76 6.98
N LYS A 382 1.87 26.57 6.30
CA LYS A 382 1.90 28.04 6.38
C LYS A 382 1.28 28.59 7.68
N GLY A 383 0.74 27.74 8.55
CA GLY A 383 0.01 28.13 9.75
C GLY A 383 -1.44 28.56 9.50
N ASN A 384 -1.94 28.44 8.27
CA ASN A 384 -3.32 28.77 7.87
C ASN A 384 -4.28 27.63 8.22
N CYS A 385 -4.37 27.30 9.51
CA CYS A 385 -5.14 26.18 10.03
C CYS A 385 -6.62 26.23 9.61
N ASP A 386 -7.21 27.42 9.63
CA ASP A 386 -8.60 27.63 9.19
C ASP A 386 -8.83 27.15 7.75
N LYS A 387 -7.94 27.53 6.82
CA LYS A 387 -8.07 27.16 5.41
C LYS A 387 -7.77 25.68 5.18
N ALA A 388 -6.83 25.11 5.94
CA ALA A 388 -6.57 23.67 5.93
C ALA A 388 -7.83 22.87 6.30
N VAL A 389 -8.56 23.28 7.34
CA VAL A 389 -9.84 22.67 7.73
C VAL A 389 -10.90 22.83 6.63
N ASP A 390 -11.03 24.03 6.05
CA ASP A 390 -12.04 24.31 5.02
C ASP A 390 -11.83 23.47 3.75
N LEU A 391 -10.58 23.12 3.43
CA LEU A 391 -10.23 22.24 2.31
C LEU A 391 -10.41 20.76 2.63
N LEU A 392 -9.99 20.33 3.83
CA LEU A 392 -9.89 18.91 4.17
C LEU A 392 -11.20 18.32 4.74
N TYR A 393 -11.94 19.09 5.54
CA TYR A 393 -13.16 18.61 6.17
C TYR A 393 -14.23 18.12 5.16
N PRO A 394 -14.52 18.84 4.05
CA PRO A 394 -15.55 18.42 3.11
C PRO A 394 -15.25 17.10 2.37
N ILE A 395 -13.97 16.77 2.21
CA ILE A 395 -13.55 15.59 1.44
C ILE A 395 -13.21 14.38 2.32
N ARG A 396 -13.21 14.52 3.65
CA ARG A 396 -12.63 13.52 4.58
C ARG A 396 -13.15 12.10 4.40
N TYR A 397 -14.44 11.93 4.10
CA TYR A 397 -15.05 10.60 3.90
C TYR A 397 -14.79 10.03 2.51
N GLN A 398 -14.44 10.88 1.54
CA GLN A 398 -14.15 10.49 0.18
C GLN A 398 -12.69 10.07 -0.01
N LEU A 399 -11.81 10.38 0.96
CA LEU A 399 -10.38 10.05 0.92
C LEU A 399 -10.07 8.55 0.85
N ILE A 400 -11.05 7.69 1.17
CA ILE A 400 -10.94 6.25 0.94
C ILE A 400 -10.69 5.93 -0.53
N GLN A 401 -11.22 6.73 -1.47
CA GLN A 401 -11.04 6.54 -2.91
C GLN A 401 -9.60 6.72 -3.40
N LEU A 402 -8.71 7.26 -2.56
CA LEU A 402 -7.28 7.36 -2.88
C LEU A 402 -6.52 6.08 -2.54
N GLY A 403 -7.20 5.06 -2.01
CA GLY A 403 -6.58 3.81 -1.57
C GLY A 403 -5.77 3.93 -0.29
N GLY A 404 -4.86 2.98 -0.11
CA GLY A 404 -4.11 2.77 1.13
C GLY A 404 -4.92 2.00 2.17
N SER A 405 -4.33 1.77 3.34
CA SER A 405 -5.03 1.14 4.46
C SER A 405 -5.69 2.17 5.38
N ASN A 406 -6.61 1.73 6.26
CA ASN A 406 -7.21 2.62 7.26
C ASN A 406 -6.14 3.25 8.17
N ALA A 407 -5.14 2.46 8.59
CA ALA A 407 -4.02 2.94 9.40
C ALA A 407 -3.20 4.00 8.64
N GLN A 408 -2.89 3.76 7.37
CA GLN A 408 -2.12 4.70 6.55
C GLN A 408 -2.83 6.04 6.35
N ARG A 409 -4.12 6.03 5.96
CA ARG A 409 -4.92 7.25 5.77
C ARG A 409 -5.17 8.04 7.05
N ASP A 410 -4.96 7.44 8.22
CA ASP A 410 -5.20 8.11 9.50
C ASP A 410 -4.39 9.42 9.66
N VAL A 411 -3.25 9.55 8.99
CA VAL A 411 -2.46 10.79 8.99
C VAL A 411 -3.26 11.99 8.47
N PHE A 412 -4.19 11.79 7.53
CA PHE A 412 -5.06 12.83 7.02
C PHE A 412 -6.09 13.27 8.08
N ASN A 413 -6.65 12.31 8.83
CA ASN A 413 -7.53 12.61 9.96
C ASN A 413 -6.77 13.32 11.09
N GLN A 414 -5.54 12.90 11.38
CA GLN A 414 -4.70 13.56 12.36
C GLN A 414 -4.38 15.01 11.94
N LEU A 415 -4.01 15.24 10.68
CA LEU A 415 -3.83 16.61 10.17
C LEU A 415 -5.09 17.47 10.37
N LEU A 416 -6.27 16.94 10.02
CA LEU A 416 -7.54 17.65 10.18
C LEU A 416 -7.82 18.01 11.66
N ILE A 417 -7.61 17.06 12.57
CA ILE A 417 -7.77 17.28 14.02
C ILE A 417 -6.78 18.34 14.50
N HIS A 418 -5.50 18.23 14.14
CA HIS A 418 -4.48 19.21 14.54
C HIS A 418 -4.78 20.59 13.95
N ALA A 419 -5.20 20.70 12.69
CA ALA A 419 -5.62 21.96 12.09
C ALA A 419 -6.81 22.56 12.84
N ALA A 420 -7.85 21.77 13.13
CA ALA A 420 -9.04 22.24 13.83
C ALA A 420 -8.75 22.69 15.28
N LEU A 421 -7.85 21.98 15.99
CA LEU A 421 -7.40 22.35 17.34
C LEU A 421 -6.64 23.69 17.37
N ASN A 422 -5.89 23.99 16.31
CA ASN A 422 -5.08 25.22 16.21
C ASN A 422 -5.82 26.38 15.52
N CYS A 423 -7.08 26.19 15.11
CA CYS A 423 -7.91 27.27 14.57
C CYS A 423 -8.26 28.30 15.65
N LYS A 424 -8.41 29.56 15.23
CA LYS A 424 -8.91 30.64 16.10
C LYS A 424 -10.44 30.65 16.19
N SER A 425 -11.11 30.16 15.16
CA SER A 425 -12.58 30.09 15.10
C SER A 425 -13.15 29.10 16.12
N LYS A 426 -14.07 29.57 16.98
CA LYS A 426 -14.74 28.72 17.97
C LYS A 426 -15.52 27.57 17.32
N ALA A 427 -16.10 27.80 16.14
CA ALA A 427 -16.81 26.77 15.38
C ALA A 427 -15.87 25.61 15.00
N LYS A 428 -14.66 25.91 14.54
CA LYS A 428 -13.66 24.89 14.16
C LYS A 428 -13.03 24.22 15.37
N GLN A 429 -12.86 24.93 16.49
CA GLN A 429 -12.48 24.29 17.76
C GLN A 429 -13.55 23.32 18.26
N ASN A 430 -14.84 23.65 18.09
CA ASN A 430 -15.92 22.71 18.40
C ASN A 430 -15.92 21.52 17.44
N LEU A 431 -15.63 21.75 16.15
CA LEU A 431 -15.42 20.67 15.19
C LEU A 431 -14.31 19.71 15.63
N ALA A 432 -13.17 20.21 16.13
CA ALA A 432 -12.10 19.36 16.65
C ALA A 432 -12.59 18.41 17.75
N LYS A 433 -13.46 18.88 18.65
CA LYS A 433 -14.05 18.05 19.70
C LYS A 433 -14.97 16.97 19.13
N CYS A 434 -15.76 17.29 18.10
CA CYS A 434 -16.59 16.30 17.42
C CYS A 434 -15.72 15.21 16.77
N LEU A 435 -14.69 15.61 16.02
CA LEU A 435 -13.75 14.67 15.39
C LEU A 435 -13.05 13.76 16.41
N LEU A 436 -12.65 14.31 17.56
CA LEU A 436 -12.03 13.54 18.63
C LEU A 436 -12.99 12.55 19.29
N ARG A 437 -14.27 12.92 19.45
CA ARG A 437 -15.32 12.00 19.96
C ARG A 437 -15.62 10.88 18.97
N GLU A 438 -15.70 11.19 17.68
CA GLU A 438 -15.83 10.19 16.63
C GLU A 438 -14.64 9.21 16.67
N ARG A 439 -13.41 9.74 16.80
CA ARG A 439 -12.20 8.93 16.91
C ARG A 439 -12.21 8.04 18.16
N ASP A 440 -12.61 8.56 19.31
CA ASP A 440 -12.68 7.83 20.58
C ASP A 440 -13.62 6.61 20.49
N VAL A 441 -14.75 6.74 19.78
CA VAL A 441 -15.67 5.63 19.51
C VAL A 441 -15.03 4.57 18.61
N MET A 442 -14.26 4.99 17.60
CA MET A 442 -13.65 4.07 16.64
C MET A 442 -12.37 3.40 17.16
N ARG A 443 -11.63 4.08 18.04
CA ARG A 443 -10.36 3.64 18.64
C ARG A 443 -10.45 3.75 20.17
N PRO A 444 -11.30 2.92 20.81
CA PRO A 444 -11.46 2.96 22.25
C PRO A 444 -10.10 2.68 22.92
N ASN A 445 -9.79 3.41 24.00
CA ASN A 445 -8.51 3.32 24.73
C ASN A 445 -7.29 3.93 24.02
N SER A 446 -7.47 4.73 22.96
CA SER A 446 -6.37 5.43 22.28
C SER A 446 -5.71 6.50 23.15
N PRO A 447 -4.47 6.30 23.65
CA PRO A 447 -3.79 7.29 24.47
C PRO A 447 -3.51 8.59 23.70
N MET A 448 -3.30 8.54 22.37
CA MET A 448 -3.17 9.73 21.54
C MET A 448 -4.48 10.55 21.56
N THR A 449 -5.62 9.89 21.36
CA THR A 449 -6.92 10.55 21.36
C THR A 449 -7.19 11.22 22.71
N GLU A 450 -6.89 10.53 23.82
CA GLU A 450 -6.98 11.12 25.16
C GLU A 450 -6.07 12.35 25.36
N ARG A 451 -4.83 12.31 24.86
CA ARG A 451 -3.91 13.47 24.90
C ARG A 451 -4.46 14.65 24.11
N LEU A 452 -4.99 14.40 22.91
CA LEU A 452 -5.58 15.44 22.05
C LEU A 452 -6.87 16.01 22.63
N MET A 453 -7.71 15.20 23.28
CA MET A 453 -8.91 15.66 23.99
C MET A 453 -8.54 16.56 25.18
N ARG A 454 -7.50 16.20 25.95
CA ARG A 454 -6.97 17.06 27.02
C ARG A 454 -6.47 18.40 26.47
N LYS A 455 -5.77 18.39 25.34
CA LYS A 455 -5.34 19.63 24.65
C LYS A 455 -6.54 20.48 24.22
N ALA A 456 -7.58 19.86 23.66
CA ALA A 456 -8.81 20.55 23.26
C ALA A 456 -9.54 21.20 24.44
N ALA A 457 -9.52 20.57 25.62
CA ALA A 457 -10.10 21.12 26.84
C ALA A 457 -9.29 22.31 27.38
N ALA A 458 -7.96 22.21 27.38
CA ALA A 458 -7.07 23.26 27.89
C ALA A 458 -7.16 24.58 27.11
N VAL A 459 -7.32 24.52 25.78
CA VAL A 459 -7.52 25.70 24.92
C VAL A 459 -8.79 26.47 25.30
N HIS A 460 -9.80 25.81 25.88
CA HIS A 460 -11.02 26.46 26.31
C HIS A 460 -10.94 27.09 27.70
N SER A 461 -10.15 26.54 28.62
CA SER A 461 -9.96 27.14 29.95
C SER A 461 -9.18 28.46 29.94
N MET A 462 -8.51 28.78 28.83
CA MET A 462 -7.73 30.02 28.63
C MET A 462 -8.47 31.11 27.84
N ALA A 463 -9.72 30.86 27.40
CA ALA A 463 -10.53 31.76 26.59
C ALA A 463 -11.92 31.91 27.20
#